data_AF-A0A967F410-F1
#
_entry.id   AF-A0A967F410-F1
#
_cell.length_a   1.000
_cell.length_b   1.000
_cell.length_c   1.000
_cell.angle_alpha   90.00
_cell.angle_beta   90.00
_cell.angle_gamma   90.00
#
_symmetry.space_group_name_H-M   'P 1'
#
loop_
_entity.id
_entity.type
_entity.pdbx_description
1 polymer ?
#
loop_
_entity_poly.entity_id
_entity_poly.type
_entity_poly.pdbx_seq_one_letter_code
_entity_poly.pdbx_strand_id
1 'polypeptide(L)'
;MRTATRSARLRWMCRRGMKELDVLLEAFLEDHGAALEAGGWPQFEEFLQEEDDRLWAWIQGQVRPPEERYQELLEALHGRA
;
A
#
# COMPACT_ATOMS: atom_id res chain seq x y z
N MET A 1 25.58 -11.72 -4.30
CA MET A 1 24.41 -11.59 -3.40
C MET A 1 23.37 -10.74 -4.10
N ARG A 2 22.18 -11.28 -4.38
CA ARG A 2 21.08 -10.48 -4.94
C ARG A 2 20.48 -9.69 -3.78
N THR A 3 20.95 -8.48 -3.53
CA THR A 3 20.23 -7.54 -2.67
C THR A 3 18.99 -7.14 -3.45
N ALA A 4 17.88 -7.87 -3.26
CA ALA A 4 16.62 -7.43 -3.81
C ALA A 4 16.28 -6.09 -3.13
N THR A 5 16.30 -5.01 -3.89
CA THR A 5 15.97 -3.67 -3.40
C THR A 5 14.58 -3.69 -2.78
N ARG A 6 14.40 -3.04 -1.61
CA ARG A 6 13.12 -2.99 -0.87
C ARG A 6 11.93 -2.63 -1.77
N SER A 7 12.15 -1.70 -2.69
CA SER A 7 11.22 -1.27 -3.73
C SER A 7 10.77 -2.39 -4.67
N ALA A 8 11.64 -3.34 -5.04
CA ALA A 8 11.26 -4.50 -5.84
C ALA A 8 10.34 -5.48 -5.08
N ARG A 9 10.58 -5.66 -3.77
CA ARG A 9 9.71 -6.48 -2.90
C ARG A 9 8.33 -5.82 -2.75
N LEU A 10 8.30 -4.52 -2.49
CA LEU A 10 7.06 -3.75 -2.41
C LEU A 10 6.26 -3.82 -3.71
N ARG A 11 6.92 -3.65 -4.86
CA ARG A 11 6.25 -3.75 -6.17
C ARG A 11 5.64 -5.13 -6.40
N TRP A 12 6.31 -6.18 -5.94
CA TRP A 12 5.75 -7.54 -6.01
C TRP A 12 4.53 -7.71 -5.10
N MET A 13 4.56 -7.16 -3.87
CA MET A 13 3.44 -7.22 -2.92
C MET A 13 2.22 -6.40 -3.36
N CYS A 14 2.39 -5.43 -4.25
CA CYS A 14 1.29 -4.66 -4.84
C CYS A 14 0.50 -5.46 -5.89
N ARG A 15 1.00 -6.61 -6.35
CA ARG A 15 0.32 -7.46 -7.33
C ARG A 15 -0.65 -8.41 -6.62
N ARG A 16 -1.94 -8.13 -6.76
CA ARG A 16 -3.07 -8.78 -6.09
C ARG A 16 -3.98 -9.49 -7.11
N GLY A 17 -5.03 -10.13 -6.60
CA GLY A 17 -6.04 -10.77 -7.44
C GLY A 17 -7.05 -9.79 -8.05
N MET A 18 -7.06 -8.55 -7.58
CA MET A 18 -8.05 -7.53 -7.94
C MET A 18 -7.38 -6.30 -8.58
N LYS A 19 -7.83 -5.97 -9.79
CA LYS A 19 -7.21 -4.96 -10.65
C LYS A 19 -7.24 -3.56 -10.03
N GLU A 20 -8.30 -3.22 -9.31
CA GLU A 20 -8.48 -1.93 -8.66
C GLU A 20 -7.41 -1.71 -7.58
N LEU A 21 -7.13 -2.75 -6.77
CA LEU A 21 -6.05 -2.70 -5.79
C LEU A 21 -4.69 -2.58 -6.48
N ASP A 22 -4.46 -3.37 -7.53
CA ASP A 22 -3.20 -3.30 -8.27
C ASP A 22 -2.90 -1.88 -8.75
N VAL A 23 -3.87 -1.23 -9.39
CA VAL A 23 -3.71 0.12 -9.92
C VAL A 23 -3.46 1.14 -8.80
N LEU A 24 -4.22 1.07 -7.71
CA LEU A 24 -4.07 2.00 -6.59
C LEU A 24 -2.73 1.84 -5.88
N LEU A 25 -2.34 0.61 -5.56
CA LEU A 25 -1.12 0.30 -4.84
C LEU A 25 0.12 0.56 -5.70
N GLU A 26 0.08 0.20 -6.98
CA GLU A 26 1.18 0.41 -7.91
C GLU A 26 1.38 1.91 -8.18
N ALA A 27 0.29 2.68 -8.37
CA ALA A 27 0.37 4.14 -8.42
C ALA A 27 0.99 4.69 -7.13
N PHE A 28 0.49 4.28 -5.96
CA PHE A 28 1.03 4.73 -4.66
C PHE A 28 2.54 4.51 -4.54
N LEU A 29 2.99 3.33 -4.91
CA LEU A 29 4.39 2.96 -4.95
C LEU A 29 5.21 3.81 -5.93
N GLU A 30 4.64 4.24 -7.05
CA GLU A 30 5.33 5.09 -8.02
C GLU A 30 5.56 6.52 -7.50
N ASP A 31 4.56 7.18 -6.90
CA ASP A 31 4.77 8.54 -6.37
C ASP A 31 5.58 8.56 -5.06
N HIS A 32 5.49 7.50 -4.24
CA HIS A 32 6.17 7.43 -2.93
C HIS A 32 7.35 6.45 -2.89
N GLY A 33 7.76 5.88 -4.02
CA GLY A 33 8.75 4.80 -4.08
C GLY A 33 10.10 5.16 -3.45
N ALA A 34 10.57 6.39 -3.68
CA ALA A 34 11.82 6.88 -3.07
C ALA A 34 11.70 7.01 -1.54
N ALA A 35 10.56 7.48 -1.04
CA ALA A 35 10.31 7.57 0.40
C ALA A 35 10.20 6.17 1.02
N LEU A 36 9.47 5.26 0.39
CA LEU A 36 9.32 3.86 0.80
C LEU A 36 10.67 3.14 0.86
N GLU A 37 11.54 3.36 -0.12
CA GLU A 37 12.88 2.79 -0.13
C GLU A 37 13.74 3.31 1.04
N ALA A 38 13.62 4.60 1.36
CA ALA A 38 14.23 5.22 2.54
C ALA A 38 13.55 4.82 3.87
N GLY A 39 12.46 4.07 3.84
CA GLY A 39 11.70 3.65 5.02
C GLY A 39 10.66 4.64 5.52
N GLY A 40 10.31 5.65 4.72
CA GLY A 40 9.06 6.39 4.87
C GLY A 40 7.87 5.47 4.61
N TRP A 41 6.77 5.63 5.35
CA TRP A 41 5.57 4.79 5.28
C TRP A 41 5.75 3.32 5.73
N PRO A 42 6.25 3.05 6.94
CA PRO A 42 6.29 1.68 7.49
C PRO A 42 4.91 0.99 7.49
N GLN A 43 3.85 1.76 7.69
CA GLN A 43 2.47 1.26 7.65
C GLN A 43 2.06 0.70 6.29
N PHE A 44 2.67 1.13 5.18
CA PHE A 44 2.34 0.59 3.85
C PHE A 44 2.82 -0.86 3.70
N GLU A 45 3.98 -1.20 4.25
CA GLU A 45 4.48 -2.59 4.25
C GLU A 45 3.64 -3.52 5.12
N GLU A 46 3.15 -3.03 6.26
CA GLU A 46 2.20 -3.77 7.10
C GLU A 46 0.84 -3.90 6.41
N PHE A 47 0.35 -2.82 5.79
CA PHE A 47 -0.88 -2.82 5.00
C PHE A 47 -0.81 -3.87 3.89
N LEU A 48 0.29 -3.93 3.14
CA LEU A 48 0.50 -4.95 2.10
C LEU A 48 0.62 -6.41 2.64
N GLN A 49 0.58 -6.65 3.94
CA GLN A 49 0.49 -8.02 4.48
C GLN A 49 -0.95 -8.48 4.73
N GLU A 50 -1.93 -7.58 4.64
CA GLU A 50 -3.34 -7.91 4.83
C GLU A 50 -3.96 -8.51 3.55
N GLU A 51 -5.12 -9.15 3.75
CA GLU A 51 -5.90 -9.80 2.70
C GLU A 51 -6.60 -8.78 1.79
N ASP A 52 -6.71 -9.12 0.50
CA ASP A 52 -7.26 -8.24 -0.54
C ASP A 52 -8.67 -7.71 -0.17
N ASP A 53 -9.54 -8.57 0.37
CA ASP A 53 -10.90 -8.18 0.77
C ASP A 53 -10.92 -7.11 1.87
N ARG A 54 -9.99 -7.20 2.84
CA ARG A 54 -9.88 -6.22 3.93
C ARG A 54 -9.32 -4.91 3.42
N LEU A 55 -8.26 -4.98 2.63
CA LEU A 55 -7.64 -3.82 2.00
C LEU A 55 -8.67 -3.03 1.20
N TRP A 56 -9.44 -3.74 0.38
CA TRP A 56 -10.50 -3.14 -0.39
C TRP A 56 -11.60 -2.53 0.49
N ALA A 57 -12.08 -3.24 1.52
CA ALA A 57 -13.10 -2.70 2.41
C ALA A 57 -12.64 -1.41 3.14
N TRP A 58 -11.37 -1.32 3.51
CA TRP A 58 -10.80 -0.12 4.13
C TRP A 58 -10.64 1.02 3.14
N ILE A 59 -10.12 0.74 1.93
CA ILE A 59 -10.01 1.74 0.87
C ILE A 59 -11.40 2.23 0.45
N GLN A 60 -12.40 1.37 0.38
CA GLN A 60 -13.76 1.81 0.04
C GLN A 60 -14.46 2.55 1.20
N GLY A 61 -13.82 2.66 2.36
CA GLY A 61 -14.42 3.26 3.57
C GLY A 61 -15.60 2.47 4.12
N GLN A 62 -15.79 1.21 3.69
CA GLN A 62 -16.85 0.34 4.16
C GLN A 62 -16.61 -0.13 5.59
N VAL A 63 -15.34 -0.32 5.94
CA VAL A 63 -14.89 -0.74 7.27
C VAL A 63 -13.77 0.19 7.71
N ARG A 64 -13.77 0.60 8.99
CA ARG A 64 -12.65 1.35 9.57
C ARG A 64 -11.52 0.37 9.90
N PRO A 65 -10.26 0.62 9.48
CA PRO A 65 -9.14 -0.19 9.92
C PRO A 65 -9.03 -0.15 11.46
N PRO A 66 -8.74 -1.29 12.11
CA PRO A 66 -8.60 -1.33 13.57
C PRO A 66 -7.41 -0.47 14.06
N GLU A 67 -6.43 -0.25 13.19
CA GLU A 67 -5.21 0.47 13.51
C GLU A 67 -5.26 1.89 12.94
N GLU A 68 -5.14 2.88 13.82
CA GLU A 68 -5.19 4.31 13.44
C GLU A 68 -4.05 4.71 12.49
N ARG A 69 -2.91 4.00 12.54
CA ARG A 69 -1.77 4.22 11.64
C ARG A 69 -2.09 4.05 10.16
N TYR A 70 -3.15 3.32 9.82
CA TYR A 70 -3.59 3.17 8.42
C TYR A 70 -4.43 4.35 7.95
N GLN A 71 -4.90 5.22 8.84
CA GLN A 71 -5.73 6.36 8.44
C GLN A 71 -4.95 7.34 7.55
N GLU A 72 -3.73 7.71 7.94
CA GLU A 72 -2.87 8.58 7.12
C GLU A 72 -2.56 7.96 5.74
N LEU A 73 -2.39 6.64 5.69
CA LEU A 73 -2.15 5.92 4.44
C LEU A 73 -3.39 5.93 3.54
N LEU A 74 -4.57 5.65 4.11
CA LEU A 74 -5.84 5.67 3.38
C LEU A 74 -6.15 7.08 2.87
N GLU A 75 -5.93 8.11 3.69
CA GLU A 75 -6.06 9.51 3.28
C GLU A 75 -5.11 9.85 2.13
N ALA A 76 -3.86 9.39 2.18
CA ALA A 76 -2.90 9.58 1.09
C ALA A 76 -3.29 8.80 -0.20
N LEU A 77 -3.93 7.64 -0.07
CA LEU A 77 -4.48 6.87 -1.19
C LEU A 77 -5.71 7.56 -1.81
N HIS A 78 -6.59 8.13 -0.99
CA HIS A 78 -7.80 8.84 -1.44
C HIS A 78 -7.55 10.25 -1.96
N GLY A 79 -6.59 10.96 -1.36
CA GLY A 79 -6.22 12.35 -1.66
C GLY A 79 -5.46 12.52 -2.97
N ARG A 80 -5.22 11.44 -3.71
CA ARG A 80 -4.85 11.49 -5.13
C ARG A 80 -6.07 11.85 -5.99
N ALA A 81 -6.39 13.14 -6.00
CA ALA A 81 -7.23 13.80 -6.99
C ALA A 81 -6.52 15.06 -7.50
#